data_AF-A0ABD1GA32-F1
#
_entry.id   AF-A0ABD1GA32-F1
#
_cell.length_a   1.000
_cell.length_b   1.000
_cell.length_c   1.000
_cell.angle_alpha   90.00
_cell.angle_beta   90.00
_cell.angle_gamma   90.00
#
_symmetry.space_group_name_H-M   'P 1'
#
loop_
_entity.id
_entity.type
_entity.pdbx_description
1 polymer ?
#
loop_
_entity_poly.entity_id
_entity_poly.type
_entity_poly.pdbx_seq_one_letter_code
_entity_poly.pdbx_strand_id
1 'polypeptide(L)'
;MELLCVQLIPYDVELSQSNAELRQLKVFYHKIYKIFPTYEKIANINDQYWTLRAEVIPEEEKNLGQHDRIIHVYHFIKETAQNQGNFREPFFLVIHEKETLAEVKAQVYSYSS
;
A
#
# COMPACT_ATOMS: atom_id res chain seq x y z
N MET A 1 20.17 -17.84 11.28
CA MET A 1 19.51 -17.65 9.98
C MET A 1 18.42 -16.63 10.22
N GLU A 2 18.62 -15.38 9.80
CA GLU A 2 17.63 -14.31 9.98
C GLU A 2 16.75 -14.27 8.73
N LEU A 3 15.44 -14.36 8.91
CA LEU A 3 14.47 -14.37 7.81
C LEU A 3 13.89 -12.96 7.62
N LEU A 4 13.72 -12.57 6.37
CA LEU A 4 13.02 -11.34 5.98
C LEU A 4 11.52 -11.66 5.80
N CYS A 5 10.63 -10.75 6.21
CA CYS A 5 9.18 -11.04 6.22
C CYS A 5 8.65 -11.31 4.81
N VAL A 6 9.07 -10.47 3.86
CA VAL A 6 8.72 -10.57 2.43
C VAL A 6 9.16 -11.89 1.79
N GLN A 7 10.18 -12.55 2.34
CA GLN A 7 10.64 -13.84 1.84
C GLN A 7 9.76 -15.00 2.32
N LEU A 8 9.03 -14.86 3.44
CA LEU A 8 8.18 -15.93 3.98
C LEU A 8 6.77 -15.93 3.38
N ILE A 9 6.26 -14.75 3.00
CA ILE A 9 4.89 -14.60 2.47
C ILE A 9 4.60 -15.50 1.26
N PRO A 10 5.48 -15.66 0.26
CA PRO A 10 5.24 -16.56 -0.87
C PRO A 10 5.17 -18.05 -0.50
N TYR A 11 5.73 -18.46 0.64
CA TYR A 11 5.68 -19.86 1.09
C TYR A 11 4.35 -20.22 1.77
N ASP A 12 3.69 -19.23 2.40
CA ASP A 12 2.43 -19.42 3.11
C ASP A 12 1.20 -18.98 2.29
N VAL A 13 1.41 -18.38 1.11
CA VAL A 13 0.35 -17.84 0.24
C VAL A 13 0.57 -18.29 -1.20
N GLU A 14 -0.47 -18.85 -1.83
CA GLU A 14 -0.47 -19.08 -3.27
C GLU A 14 -0.55 -17.75 -4.02
N LEU A 15 0.59 -17.27 -4.52
CA LEU A 15 0.64 -16.09 -5.38
C LEU A 15 0.13 -16.47 -6.78
N SER A 16 -0.71 -15.61 -7.36
CA SER A 16 -1.17 -15.77 -8.75
C SER A 16 -0.03 -15.70 -9.77
N GLN A 17 1.12 -15.11 -9.38
CA GLN A 17 2.33 -15.01 -10.19
C GLN A 17 3.56 -15.35 -9.34
N SER A 18 4.36 -16.31 -9.80
CA SER A 18 5.54 -16.82 -9.09
C SER A 18 6.70 -15.81 -8.98
N ASN A 19 6.65 -14.72 -9.75
CA ASN A 19 7.65 -13.65 -9.73
C ASN A 19 7.05 -12.29 -9.30
N ALA A 20 5.93 -12.33 -8.57
CA ALA A 20 5.32 -11.12 -8.05
C ALA A 20 6.26 -10.45 -7.03
N GLU A 21 6.57 -9.17 -7.25
CA GLU A 21 7.28 -8.36 -6.27
C GLU A 21 6.31 -7.95 -5.17
N LEU A 22 6.69 -8.21 -3.91
CA LEU A 22 5.91 -7.86 -2.75
C LEU A 22 6.48 -6.61 -2.08
N ARG A 23 5.59 -5.75 -1.59
CA ARG A 23 5.94 -4.73 -0.60
C ARG A 23 5.32 -5.06 0.74
N GLN A 24 6.02 -4.65 1.78
CA GLN A 24 5.52 -4.69 3.14
C GLN A 24 5.32 -3.27 3.65
N LEU A 25 4.19 -3.04 4.29
CA LEU A 25 3.84 -1.74 4.82
C LEU A 25 3.15 -1.80 6.17
N LYS A 26 3.30 -0.72 6.91
CA LYS A 26 2.65 -0.49 8.20
C LYS A 26 1.45 0.41 8.01
N VAL A 27 0.28 -0.11 8.35
CA VAL A 27 -0.99 0.62 8.35
C VAL A 27 -1.41 0.90 9.78
N PHE A 28 -1.76 2.15 10.06
CA PHE A 28 -2.29 2.56 11.36
C PHE A 28 -3.41 3.58 11.15
N TYR A 29 -4.54 3.46 11.86
CA TYR A 29 -5.73 4.31 11.66
C TYR A 29 -6.08 4.55 10.17
N HIS A 30 -6.12 3.47 9.38
CA HIS A 30 -6.44 3.51 7.94
C HIS A 30 -5.51 4.41 7.11
N LYS A 31 -4.25 4.61 7.54
CA LYS A 31 -3.21 5.34 6.79
C LYS A 31 -1.96 4.51 6.66
N ILE A 32 -1.27 4.64 5.53
CA ILE A 32 0.04 4.03 5.31
C ILE A 32 1.11 4.92 5.96
N TYR A 33 1.81 4.38 6.97
CA TYR A 33 2.81 5.13 7.74
C TYR A 33 4.25 4.85 7.31
N LYS A 34 4.54 3.59 6.96
CA LYS A 34 5.89 3.17 6.58
C LYS A 34 5.78 2.09 5.52
N ILE A 35 6.61 2.19 4.51
CA ILE A 35 6.95 1.09 3.61
C ILE A 35 8.29 0.56 4.10
N PHE A 36 8.37 -0.74 4.34
CA PHE A 36 9.60 -1.36 4.77
C PHE A 36 10.46 -1.68 3.54
N PRO A 37 11.78 -1.40 3.60
CA PRO A 37 12.67 -1.90 2.57
C PRO A 37 12.66 -3.44 2.57
N THR A 38 12.92 -4.04 1.42
CA THR A 38 12.91 -5.51 1.27
C THR A 38 13.91 -6.22 2.18
N TYR A 39 14.95 -5.53 2.65
CA TYR A 39 15.97 -6.03 3.58
C TYR A 39 15.64 -5.84 5.07
N GLU A 40 14.45 -5.32 5.42
CA GLU A 40 14.05 -5.18 6.83
C GLU A 40 13.83 -6.56 7.49
N LYS A 41 14.48 -6.77 8.64
CA LYS A 41 14.36 -8.01 9.41
C LYS A 41 13.06 -8.05 10.18
N ILE A 42 12.40 -9.22 10.22
CA ILE A 42 11.15 -9.43 10.98
C ILE A 42 11.31 -9.04 12.45
N ALA A 43 12.44 -9.41 13.06
CA ALA A 43 12.72 -9.11 14.47
C ALA A 43 12.77 -7.61 14.79
N ASN A 44 12.95 -6.74 13.79
CA ASN A 44 12.96 -5.29 13.95
C ASN A 44 11.58 -4.66 13.76
N ILE A 45 10.61 -5.44 13.26
CA ILE A 45 9.24 -4.98 13.04
C ILE A 45 8.47 -5.24 14.33
N ASN A 46 8.35 -4.20 15.16
CA ASN A 46 7.31 -4.17 16.18
C ASN A 46 5.95 -4.34 15.48
N ASP A 47 4.97 -5.00 16.08
CA ASP A 47 3.60 -5.18 15.56
C ASP A 47 2.55 -4.73 16.59
N GLN A 48 2.98 -4.26 17.76
CA GLN A 48 2.11 -3.74 18.78
C GLN A 48 1.49 -2.43 18.27
N TYR A 49 0.16 -2.44 18.13
CA TYR A 49 -0.70 -1.30 17.76
C TYR A 49 -0.87 -0.98 16.27
N TRP A 50 -0.29 -1.74 15.34
CA TRP A 50 -0.47 -1.47 13.91
C TRP A 50 -0.65 -2.74 13.08
N THR A 51 -1.28 -2.59 11.92
CA THR A 51 -1.44 -3.69 10.99
C THR A 51 -0.23 -3.76 10.07
N LEU A 52 0.44 -4.90 10.06
CA LEU A 52 1.45 -5.23 9.07
C LEU A 52 0.74 -5.82 7.85
N ARG A 53 0.84 -5.14 6.71
CA ARG A 53 0.23 -5.58 5.45
C ARG A 53 1.32 -5.90 4.44
N ALA A 54 1.13 -7.00 3.72
CA ALA A 54 1.90 -7.34 2.55
C ALA A 54 0.97 -7.38 1.34
N GLU A 55 1.44 -6.83 0.23
CA GLU A 55 0.70 -6.82 -1.02
C GLU A 55 1.65 -6.91 -2.21
N VAL A 56 1.14 -7.45 -3.31
CA VAL A 56 1.83 -7.46 -4.60
C VAL A 56 1.91 -6.03 -5.11
N ILE A 57 3.09 -5.61 -5.59
CA ILE A 57 3.28 -4.34 -6.27
C ILE A 57 2.64 -4.47 -7.67
N PRO A 58 1.60 -3.68 -8.00
CA PRO A 58 0.98 -3.68 -9.33
C PRO A 58 1.99 -3.31 -10.42
N GLU A 59 1.81 -3.85 -11.63
CA GLU A 59 2.69 -3.56 -12.77
C GLU A 59 2.73 -2.07 -13.17
N GLU A 60 1.61 -1.35 -12.98
CA GLU A 60 1.54 0.10 -13.20
C GLU A 60 2.47 0.89 -12.28
N GLU A 61 2.75 0.38 -11.08
CA GLU A 61 3.65 1.03 -10.12
C GLU A 61 5.14 0.76 -10.42
N LYS A 62 5.44 -0.29 -11.17
CA LYS A 62 6.83 -0.68 -11.50
C LYS A 62 7.42 0.15 -12.64
N ASN A 63 6.57 0.66 -13.53
CA ASN A 63 6.96 1.30 -14.78
C ASN A 63 6.56 2.79 -14.82
N LEU A 64 6.89 3.53 -13.77
CA LEU A 64 6.58 4.96 -13.69
C LEU A 64 7.41 5.77 -14.69
N GLY A 65 6.72 6.64 -15.43
CA GLY A 65 7.36 7.70 -16.20
C GLY A 65 8.02 8.75 -15.30
N GLN A 66 8.87 9.61 -15.90
CA GLN A 66 9.60 10.67 -15.19
C GLN A 66 8.69 11.62 -14.40
N HIS A 67 7.47 11.84 -14.90
CA HIS A 67 6.50 12.78 -14.33
C HIS A 67 5.38 12.08 -13.56
N ASP A 68 5.36 10.75 -13.55
CA ASP A 68 4.36 9.98 -12.83
C ASP A 68 4.66 10.00 -11.33
N ARG A 69 3.60 9.93 -10.53
CA ARG A 69 3.69 9.99 -9.06
C ARG A 69 2.87 8.88 -8.46
N ILE A 70 3.42 8.21 -7.47
CA ILE A 70 2.65 7.36 -6.57
C ILE A 70 2.27 8.18 -5.34
N ILE A 71 0.99 8.18 -4.99
CA ILE A 71 0.46 8.82 -3.78
C ILE A 71 -0.22 7.81 -2.86
N HIS A 72 -0.28 8.12 -1.56
CA HIS A 72 -1.03 7.33 -0.59
C HIS A 72 -2.44 7.91 -0.45
N VAL A 73 -3.46 7.07 -0.68
CA VAL A 73 -4.87 7.43 -0.56
C VAL A 73 -5.46 6.77 0.67
N TYR A 74 -6.25 7.53 1.44
CA TYR A 74 -7.03 7.03 2.56
C TYR A 74 -8.40 7.70 2.60
N HIS A 75 -9.41 7.00 3.12
CA HIS A 75 -10.77 7.54 3.22
C HIS A 75 -11.01 8.12 4.61
N PHE A 76 -11.72 9.24 4.66
CA PHE A 76 -12.11 9.88 5.91
C PHE A 76 -13.48 10.55 5.81
N ILE A 77 -14.21 10.58 6.92
CA ILE A 77 -15.46 11.33 7.06
C ILE A 77 -15.13 12.74 7.53
N LYS A 78 -15.35 13.73 6.65
CA LYS A 78 -14.99 15.13 6.87
C LYS A 78 -15.56 15.73 8.17
N GLU A 79 -16.74 15.30 8.60
CA GLU A 79 -17.48 15.88 9.73
C GLU A 79 -17.03 15.38 11.11
N THR A 80 -16.17 14.35 11.15
CA THR A 80 -15.67 13.83 12.42
C THR A 80 -14.47 14.65 12.90
N ALA A 81 -14.53 15.12 14.15
CA ALA A 81 -13.36 15.71 14.80
C ALA A 81 -12.42 14.58 15.26
N GLN A 82 -11.11 14.74 15.01
CA GLN A 82 -10.03 13.76 15.27
C GLN A 82 -9.91 12.63 14.24
N ASN A 83 -8.76 11.92 14.22
CA ASN A 83 -8.42 10.78 13.34
C ASN A 83 -9.38 9.57 13.44
N GLN A 84 -10.54 9.72 14.07
CA GLN A 84 -11.59 8.71 14.24
C GLN A 84 -12.49 8.57 12.99
N GLY A 85 -12.40 9.51 12.06
CA GLY A 85 -13.15 9.48 10.81
C GLY A 85 -12.58 8.62 9.71
N ASN A 86 -11.38 8.06 9.85
CA ASN A 86 -10.77 7.30 8.77
C ASN A 86 -11.41 5.91 8.68
N PHE A 87 -11.62 5.42 7.48
CA PHE A 87 -12.23 4.12 7.24
C PHE A 87 -11.63 3.49 5.98
N ARG A 88 -11.92 2.19 5.76
CA ARG A 88 -11.42 1.38 4.62
C ARG A 88 -9.91 1.21 4.57
N GLU A 89 -9.48 0.29 3.72
CA GLU A 89 -8.06 0.04 3.49
C GLU A 89 -7.45 1.20 2.69
N PRO A 90 -6.35 1.81 3.17
CA PRO A 90 -5.62 2.77 2.35
C PRO A 90 -4.88 2.05 1.23
N PHE A 91 -4.67 2.75 0.13
CA PHE A 91 -4.04 2.18 -1.07
C PHE A 91 -3.11 3.19 -1.74
N PHE A 92 -2.32 2.69 -2.68
CA PHE A 92 -1.46 3.51 -3.53
C PHE A 92 -2.19 3.83 -4.82
N LEU A 93 -2.05 5.06 -5.30
CA LEU A 93 -2.58 5.48 -6.58
C LEU A 93 -1.45 6.07 -7.42
N VAL A 94 -1.29 5.55 -8.64
CA VAL A 94 -0.44 6.16 -9.65
C VAL A 94 -1.20 7.33 -10.27
N ILE A 95 -0.54 8.48 -10.38
CA ILE A 95 -1.04 9.64 -11.12
C ILE A 95 -0.05 9.91 -12.24
N HIS A 96 -0.54 9.85 -13.48
CA HIS A 96 0.23 10.18 -14.67
C HIS A 96 0.11 11.66 -15.01
N GLU A 97 1.16 12.24 -15.61
CA GLU A 97 1.24 13.69 -15.89
C GLU A 97 0.04 14.26 -16.65
N LYS A 98 -0.54 13.47 -17.55
CA LYS A 98 -1.61 13.91 -18.47
C LYS A 98 -3.02 13.59 -17.96
N GLU A 99 -3.14 12.99 -16.78
CA GLU A 99 -4.45 12.64 -16.24
C GLU A 99 -5.22 13.87 -15.77
N THR A 100 -6.49 13.88 -16.12
CA THR A 100 -7.45 14.86 -15.63
C THR A 100 -7.97 14.45 -14.26
N LEU A 101 -8.45 15.44 -13.50
CA LEU A 101 -9.10 15.17 -12.20
C LEU A 101 -10.30 14.21 -12.32
N ALA A 102 -11.00 14.20 -13.47
CA ALA A 102 -12.14 13.31 -13.69
C ALA A 102 -11.69 11.85 -13.80
N GLU A 103 -10.59 11.58 -14.50
CA GLU A 103 -10.00 10.25 -14.64
C GLU A 103 -9.47 9.75 -13.29
N VAL A 104 -8.72 10.59 -12.56
CA VAL A 104 -8.22 10.26 -11.21
C VAL A 104 -9.38 9.94 -10.26
N LYS A 105 -10.47 10.71 -10.30
CA LYS A 105 -11.67 10.43 -9.49
C LYS A 105 -12.29 9.07 -9.85
N ALA A 106 -12.42 8.78 -11.14
CA ALA A 106 -12.98 7.51 -11.60
C ALA A 106 -12.16 6.31 -11.09
N GLN A 107 -10.84 6.41 -11.12
CA GLN A 107 -9.95 5.39 -10.54
C GLN A 107 -10.15 5.24 -9.03
N VAL A 108 -10.18 6.34 -8.27
CA VAL A 108 -10.43 6.26 -6.82
C VAL A 108 -11.75 5.55 -6.50
N TYR A 109 -12.79 5.75 -7.32
CA TYR A 109 -14.06 5.03 -7.15
C TYR A 109 -13.96 3.54 -7.48
N SER A 110 -13.17 3.14 -8.49
CA SER A 110 -12.98 1.71 -8.80
C SER A 110 -12.22 0.96 -7.71
N TYR A 111 -11.27 1.63 -7.04
CA TYR A 111 -10.55 1.08 -5.88
C TYR A 111 -11.40 1.02 -4.59
N SER A 112 -12.55 1.71 -4.56
CA SER A 112 -13.41 1.82 -3.38
C SER A 112 -14.68 0.97 -3.44
N SER A 113 -14.90 0.27 -4.56
CA SER A 113 -16.08 -0.56 -4.83
C SER A 113 -15.98 -1.95 -4.21
#